data_AF-A0A6F9CCC3-F1
#
_entry.id   AF-A0A6F9CCC3-F1
#
_cell.length_a   1.000
_cell.length_b   1.000
_cell.length_c   1.000
_cell.angle_alpha   90.00
_cell.angle_beta   90.00
_cell.angle_gamma   90.00
#
_symmetry.space_group_name_H-M   'P 1'
#
loop_
_entity.id
_entity.type
_entity.pdbx_description
1 polymer ?
#
loop_
_entity_poly.entity_id
_entity_poly.type
_entity_poly.pdbx_seq_one_letter_code
_entity_poly.pdbx_strand_id
1 'polypeptide(L)'
;GQLRGKRQQVGLRICVREKEMQDVRQAVMSHSAAVEHCELVFDELIHSIERRRCEVKELISVQQRVSVSQAEGLLERLEQEMAELKRRDKELEQLAHTEDNIHFLKRLEDVLKEEMAEIPGKVMAVYVVSPRPELTAAAEVHFHNVPKTREEFLE
;
A
#
# COMPACT_ATOMS: atom_id res chain seq x y z
N GLY A 1 59.09 -56.38 24.09
CA GLY A 1 58.19 -57.50 23.77
C GLY A 1 57.05 -57.02 22.88
N GLN A 2 56.58 -57.87 21.97
CA GLN A 2 55.58 -57.54 20.94
C GLN A 2 54.27 -56.94 21.50
N LEU A 3 53.83 -57.38 22.69
CA LEU A 3 52.68 -56.81 23.41
C LEU A 3 52.82 -55.32 23.72
N ARG A 4 54.04 -54.85 24.05
CA ARG A 4 54.30 -53.43 24.35
C ARG A 4 54.09 -52.57 23.11
N GLY A 5 54.54 -53.03 21.94
CA GLY A 5 54.35 -52.33 20.67
C GLY A 5 52.87 -52.28 20.27
N LYS A 6 52.14 -53.38 20.41
CA LYS A 6 50.69 -53.41 20.18
C LYS A 6 49.92 -52.47 21.12
N ARG A 7 50.30 -52.40 22.40
CA ARG A 7 49.69 -51.47 23.37
C ARG A 7 49.92 -50.01 22.99
N GLN A 8 51.12 -49.65 22.54
CA GLN A 8 51.42 -48.29 22.04
C GLN A 8 50.60 -47.96 20.79
N GLN A 9 50.49 -48.90 19.83
CA GLN A 9 49.68 -48.72 18.63
C GLN A 9 48.19 -48.50 18.96
N VAL A 10 47.63 -49.27 19.88
CA VAL A 10 46.24 -49.09 20.33
C VAL A 10 46.06 -47.74 21.04
N GLY A 11 47.00 -47.34 21.91
CA GLY A 11 46.96 -46.05 22.58
C GLY A 11 46.96 -44.86 21.61
N LEU A 12 47.79 -44.90 20.56
CA LEU A 12 47.79 -43.87 19.52
C LEU A 12 46.46 -43.80 18.77
N ARG A 13 45.88 -44.96 18.44
CA ARG A 13 44.56 -45.01 17.78
C ARG A 13 43.45 -44.44 18.66
N ILE A 14 43.48 -44.71 19.96
CA ILE A 14 42.52 -44.14 20.92
C ILE A 14 42.61 -42.60 20.90
N CYS A 15 43.82 -42.05 21.07
CA CYS A 15 44.03 -40.60 21.07
C CYS A 15 43.54 -39.93 19.78
N VAL A 16 43.81 -40.53 18.62
CA VAL A 16 43.30 -40.02 17.33
C VAL A 16 41.78 -40.04 17.29
N ARG A 17 41.14 -41.14 17.71
CA ARG A 17 39.67 -41.25 17.72
C ARG A 17 39.02 -40.31 18.73
N GLU A 18 39.66 -40.05 19.86
CA GLU A 18 39.19 -39.05 20.84
C GLU A 18 39.20 -37.64 20.24
N LYS A 19 40.27 -37.27 19.53
CA LYS A 19 40.34 -35.99 18.82
C LYS A 19 39.28 -35.87 17.73
N GLU A 20 39.15 -36.89 16.88
CA GLU A 20 38.09 -36.92 15.85
C GLU A 20 36.69 -36.79 16.46
N MET A 21 36.45 -37.44 17.60
CA MET A 21 35.17 -37.32 18.31
C MET A 21 34.92 -35.89 18.81
N GLN A 22 35.94 -35.22 19.33
CA GLN A 22 35.84 -33.83 19.77
C GLN A 22 35.56 -32.89 18.59
N ASP A 23 36.26 -33.06 17.47
CA ASP A 23 36.08 -32.26 16.26
C ASP A 23 34.65 -32.42 15.70
N VAL A 24 34.13 -33.66 15.66
CA VAL A 24 32.74 -33.93 15.23
C VAL A 24 31.74 -33.29 16.18
N ARG A 25 31.93 -33.39 17.50
CA ARG A 25 31.03 -32.75 18.48
C ARG A 25 31.00 -31.23 18.30
N GLN A 26 32.16 -30.60 18.10
CA GLN A 26 32.24 -29.16 17.88
C GLN A 26 31.53 -28.75 16.58
N ALA A 27 31.73 -29.52 15.50
CA ALA A 27 31.05 -29.29 14.24
C ALA A 27 29.52 -29.37 14.40
N VAL A 28 29.00 -30.40 15.06
CA VAL A 28 27.56 -30.56 15.32
C VAL A 28 27.00 -29.38 16.12
N MET A 29 27.68 -28.97 17.20
CA MET A 29 27.23 -27.81 17.99
C MET A 29 27.20 -26.52 17.18
N SER A 30 28.23 -26.28 16.34
CA SER A 30 28.26 -25.10 15.47
C SER A 30 27.14 -25.11 14.42
N HIS A 31 26.79 -26.28 13.89
CA HIS A 31 25.67 -26.40 12.95
C HIS A 31 24.32 -26.12 13.65
N SER A 32 24.12 -26.64 14.87
CA SER A 32 22.91 -26.35 15.66
C SER A 32 22.76 -24.85 15.92
N ALA A 33 23.84 -24.20 16.37
CA ALA A 33 23.83 -22.76 16.63
C ALA A 33 23.56 -21.93 15.35
N ALA A 34 24.09 -22.37 14.21
CA ALA A 34 23.81 -21.72 12.93
C ALA A 34 22.33 -21.85 12.53
N VAL A 35 21.72 -23.02 12.71
CA VAL A 35 20.29 -23.25 12.44
C VAL A 35 19.43 -22.38 13.36
N GLU A 36 19.69 -22.39 14.67
CA GLU A 36 18.96 -21.54 15.63
C GLU A 36 19.07 -20.06 15.28
N HIS A 37 20.24 -19.60 14.85
CA HIS A 37 20.42 -18.23 14.41
C HIS A 37 19.62 -17.91 13.13
N CYS A 38 19.57 -18.83 12.17
CA CYS A 38 18.74 -18.66 10.97
C CYS A 38 17.26 -18.53 11.32
N GLU A 39 16.73 -19.36 12.23
CA GLU A 39 15.34 -19.27 12.68
C GLU A 39 15.03 -17.90 13.30
N LEU A 40 15.92 -17.36 14.15
CA LEU A 40 15.76 -16.02 14.71
C LEU A 40 15.74 -14.93 13.65
N VAL A 41 16.60 -15.04 12.62
CA VAL A 41 16.61 -14.09 11.49
C VAL A 41 15.31 -14.19 10.68
N PHE A 42 14.81 -15.40 10.42
CA PHE A 42 13.54 -15.57 9.71
C PHE A 42 12.36 -15.01 10.51
N ASP A 43 12.32 -15.23 11.82
CA ASP A 43 11.32 -14.65 12.70
C ASP A 43 11.36 -13.11 12.61
N GLU A 44 12.54 -12.49 12.70
CA GLU A 44 12.67 -11.03 12.58
C GLU A 44 12.18 -10.51 11.23
N LEU A 45 12.52 -11.22 10.14
CA LEU A 45 12.07 -10.87 8.80
C LEU A 45 10.55 -10.98 8.66
N ILE A 46 9.94 -12.05 9.16
CA ILE A 46 8.48 -12.23 9.15
C ILE A 46 7.81 -11.08 9.89
N HIS A 47 8.26 -10.77 11.11
CA HIS A 47 7.71 -9.66 11.90
C HIS A 47 7.87 -8.30 11.20
N SER A 48 9.00 -8.08 10.52
CA SER A 48 9.26 -6.87 9.74
C SER A 48 8.29 -6.73 8.56
N ILE A 49 8.08 -7.83 7.81
CA ILE A 49 7.15 -7.87 6.67
C ILE A 49 5.70 -7.63 7.16
N GLU A 50 5.29 -8.26 8.24
CA GLU A 50 3.94 -8.07 8.80
C GLU A 50 3.70 -6.64 9.26
N ARG A 51 4.68 -6.02 9.92
CA ARG A 51 4.63 -4.61 10.31
C ARG A 51 4.49 -3.72 9.08
N ARG A 52 5.35 -3.91 8.07
CA ARG A 52 5.30 -3.14 6.82
C ARG A 52 3.97 -3.31 6.10
N ARG A 53 3.40 -4.51 6.08
CA ARG A 53 2.08 -4.79 5.51
C ARG A 53 0.99 -3.97 6.21
N CYS A 54 1.02 -3.88 7.54
CA CYS A 54 0.07 -3.07 8.31
C CYS A 54 0.22 -1.58 7.98
N GLU A 55 1.45 -1.06 7.98
CA GLU A 55 1.72 0.36 7.63
C GLU A 55 1.19 0.73 6.24
N VAL A 56 1.45 -0.12 5.23
CA VAL A 56 0.96 0.10 3.86
C VAL A 56 -0.56 0.05 3.80
N LYS A 57 -1.19 -0.90 4.50
CA LYS A 57 -2.65 -1.01 4.56
C LYS A 57 -3.30 0.22 5.19
N GLU A 58 -2.72 0.73 6.27
CA GLU A 58 -3.20 1.94 6.94
C GLU A 58 -3.06 3.17 6.03
N LEU A 59 -1.92 3.32 5.36
CA LEU A 59 -1.69 4.41 4.42
C LEU A 59 -2.72 4.42 3.28
N ILE A 60 -3.00 3.24 2.69
CA ILE A 60 -4.02 3.10 1.65
C ILE A 60 -5.40 3.47 2.20
N SER A 61 -5.74 3.00 3.41
CA SER A 61 -7.04 3.26 4.03
C SER A 61 -7.24 4.76 4.32
N VAL A 62 -6.20 5.45 4.79
CA VAL A 62 -6.24 6.92 5.01
C VAL A 62 -6.46 7.63 3.69
N GLN A 63 -5.70 7.29 2.64
CA GLN A 63 -5.84 7.93 1.33
C GLN A 63 -7.23 7.68 0.70
N GLN A 64 -7.77 6.47 0.86
CA GLN A 64 -9.12 6.13 0.41
C GLN A 64 -10.16 7.00 1.12
N ARG A 65 -10.10 7.13 2.46
CA ARG A 65 -11.04 7.99 3.20
C ARG A 65 -10.99 9.44 2.76
N VAL A 66 -9.80 10.00 2.53
CA VAL A 66 -9.65 11.37 2.02
C VAL A 66 -10.28 11.51 0.64
N SER A 67 -10.02 10.56 -0.25
CA SER A 67 -10.54 10.60 -1.63
C SER A 67 -12.06 10.45 -1.67
N VAL A 68 -12.63 9.57 -0.83
CA VAL A 68 -14.09 9.40 -0.67
C VAL A 68 -14.72 10.68 -0.14
N SER A 69 -14.18 11.26 0.94
CA SER A 69 -14.72 12.51 1.52
C SER A 69 -14.68 13.67 0.52
N GLN A 70 -13.63 13.77 -0.30
CA GLN A 70 -13.56 14.77 -1.37
C GLN A 70 -14.62 14.56 -2.45
N ALA A 71 -14.84 13.30 -2.86
CA ALA A 71 -15.86 12.94 -3.84
C ALA A 71 -17.28 13.19 -3.32
N GLU A 72 -17.56 12.83 -2.06
CA GLU A 72 -18.84 13.10 -1.39
C GLU A 72 -19.12 14.61 -1.31
N GLY A 73 -18.15 15.42 -0.90
CA GLY A 73 -18.31 16.87 -0.86
C GLY A 73 -18.48 17.51 -2.24
N LEU A 74 -17.91 16.91 -3.30
CA LEU A 74 -18.17 17.34 -4.68
C LEU A 74 -19.59 16.96 -5.10
N LEU A 75 -20.04 15.75 -4.79
CA LEU A 75 -21.37 15.27 -5.11
C LEU A 75 -22.43 16.17 -4.45
N GLU A 76 -22.28 16.50 -3.17
CA GLU A 76 -23.19 17.38 -2.45
C GLU A 76 -23.31 18.77 -3.11
N ARG A 77 -22.16 19.35 -3.53
CA ARG A 77 -22.17 20.64 -4.25
C ARG A 77 -22.90 20.53 -5.60
N LEU A 78 -22.65 19.47 -6.36
CA LEU A 78 -23.33 19.25 -7.64
C LEU A 78 -24.83 19.02 -7.45
N GLU A 79 -25.24 18.30 -6.41
CA GLU A 79 -26.66 18.09 -6.08
C GLU A 79 -27.36 19.41 -5.74
N GLN A 80 -26.72 20.29 -4.98
CA GLN A 80 -27.22 21.63 -4.67
C GLN A 80 -27.34 22.49 -5.93
N GLU A 81 -26.29 22.51 -6.77
CA GLU A 81 -26.29 23.26 -8.04
C GLU A 81 -27.39 22.75 -8.98
N MET A 82 -27.55 21.43 -9.10
CA MET A 82 -28.64 20.84 -9.88
C MET A 82 -30.03 21.20 -9.34
N ALA A 83 -30.21 21.23 -8.01
CA ALA A 83 -31.47 21.62 -7.40
C ALA A 83 -31.81 23.10 -7.67
N GLU A 84 -30.81 23.97 -7.58
CA GLU A 84 -30.95 25.39 -7.89
C GLU A 84 -31.26 25.61 -9.38
N LEU A 85 -30.53 24.97 -10.29
CA LEU A 85 -30.80 25.03 -11.73
C LEU A 85 -32.21 24.55 -12.06
N LYS A 86 -32.68 23.45 -11.45
CA LYS A 86 -34.06 22.96 -11.61
C LYS A 86 -35.11 23.93 -11.05
N ARG A 87 -34.82 24.65 -9.96
CA ARG A 87 -35.69 25.70 -9.43
C ARG A 87 -35.82 26.85 -10.43
N ARG A 88 -34.67 27.34 -10.92
CA ARG A 88 -34.61 28.46 -11.88
C ARG A 88 -35.29 28.13 -13.20
N ASP A 89 -35.10 26.92 -13.71
CA ASP A 89 -35.77 26.44 -14.92
C ASP A 89 -37.30 26.51 -14.80
N LYS A 90 -37.85 26.08 -13.66
CA LYS A 90 -39.30 26.20 -13.37
C LYS A 90 -39.76 27.64 -13.25
N GLU A 91 -38.96 28.52 -12.66
CA GLU A 91 -39.31 29.95 -12.54
C GLU A 91 -39.33 30.64 -13.91
N LEU A 92 -38.38 30.31 -14.78
CA LEU A 92 -38.35 30.77 -16.17
C LEU A 92 -39.54 30.23 -16.96
N GLU A 93 -39.90 28.96 -16.78
CA GLU A 93 -41.07 28.36 -17.41
C GLU A 93 -42.36 29.09 -16.96
N GLN A 94 -42.54 29.35 -15.67
CA GLN A 94 -43.68 30.12 -15.16
C GLN A 94 -43.70 31.56 -15.69
N LEU A 95 -42.54 32.20 -15.79
CA LEU A 95 -42.43 33.55 -16.33
C LEU A 95 -42.84 33.59 -17.80
N ALA A 96 -42.41 32.62 -18.61
CA ALA A 96 -42.78 32.52 -20.02
C ALA A 96 -44.29 32.36 -20.26
N HIS A 97 -45.02 31.77 -19.31
CA HIS A 97 -46.47 31.61 -19.35
C HIS A 97 -47.25 32.78 -18.71
N THR A 98 -46.58 33.89 -18.38
CA THR A 98 -47.23 35.08 -17.80
C THR A 98 -47.89 35.94 -18.87
N GLU A 99 -49.23 36.01 -18.88
CA GLU A 99 -49.97 36.80 -19.86
C GLU A 99 -50.04 38.31 -19.54
N ASP A 100 -49.86 38.71 -18.27
CA ASP A 100 -49.83 40.13 -17.87
C ASP A 100 -48.42 40.73 -18.06
N ASN A 101 -48.31 41.65 -19.02
CA ASN A 101 -47.07 42.30 -19.41
C ASN A 101 -46.40 43.12 -18.28
N ILE A 102 -47.16 43.70 -17.34
CA ILE A 102 -46.59 44.46 -16.22
C ILE A 102 -45.96 43.50 -15.21
N HIS A 103 -46.67 42.41 -14.89
CA HIS A 103 -46.16 41.37 -14.01
C HIS A 103 -44.98 40.59 -14.62
N PHE A 104 -44.99 40.38 -15.94
CA PHE A 104 -43.87 39.80 -16.68
C PHE A 104 -42.61 40.64 -16.53
N LEU A 105 -42.68 41.94 -16.84
CA LEU A 105 -41.50 42.83 -16.77
C LEU A 105 -40.92 42.91 -15.36
N LYS A 106 -41.76 42.96 -14.33
CA LYS A 106 -41.30 42.99 -12.93
C LYS A 106 -40.58 41.70 -12.52
N ARG A 107 -41.15 40.54 -12.86
CA ARG A 107 -40.53 39.24 -12.54
C ARG A 107 -39.27 38.95 -13.36
N LEU A 108 -39.24 39.39 -14.61
CA LEU A 108 -38.05 39.32 -15.45
C LEU A 108 -36.88 40.08 -14.80
N GLU A 109 -37.15 41.26 -14.25
CA GLU A 109 -36.13 42.07 -13.56
C GLU A 109 -35.55 41.35 -12.33
N ASP A 110 -36.38 40.61 -11.58
CA ASP A 110 -35.96 39.84 -10.41
C ASP A 110 -35.13 38.61 -10.80
N VAL A 111 -35.52 37.88 -11.85
CA VAL A 111 -34.79 36.70 -12.34
C VAL A 111 -33.40 37.06 -12.90
N LEU A 112 -33.29 38.20 -13.58
CA LEU A 112 -32.01 38.69 -14.13
C LEU A 112 -31.05 39.14 -13.01
N LYS A 113 -31.55 39.64 -11.87
CA LYS A 113 -30.71 39.99 -10.72
C LYS A 113 -30.09 38.75 -10.07
N GLU A 114 -30.78 37.61 -10.09
CA GLU A 114 -30.25 36.34 -9.57
C GLU A 114 -29.20 35.70 -10.50
N GLU A 115 -29.14 36.05 -11.79
CA GLU A 115 -28.18 35.48 -12.76
C GLU A 115 -26.72 35.93 -12.52
N MET A 116 -26.53 37.02 -11.75
CA MET A 116 -25.21 37.59 -11.46
C MET A 116 -24.57 37.07 -10.16
N ALA A 117 -25.29 36.24 -9.38
CA ALA A 117 -24.70 35.50 -8.27
C ALA A 117 -24.06 34.22 -8.84
N GLU A 118 -22.74 34.20 -8.87
CA GLU A 118 -21.88 33.17 -9.46
C GLU A 118 -22.43 31.74 -9.34
N ILE A 119 -22.64 31.05 -10.46
CA ILE A 119 -22.51 29.60 -10.50
C ILE A 119 -21.01 29.34 -10.28
N PRO A 120 -20.54 28.73 -9.17
CA PRO A 120 -19.12 28.48 -8.95
C PRO A 120 -18.64 27.28 -9.79
N GLY A 121 -18.96 27.27 -11.08
CA GLY A 121 -18.66 26.22 -12.05
C GLY A 121 -17.28 26.38 -12.69
N LYS A 122 -16.31 26.96 -11.97
CA LYS A 122 -14.91 26.89 -12.41
C LYS A 122 -14.48 25.44 -12.19
N VAL A 123 -14.63 24.62 -13.23
CA VAL A 123 -14.17 23.23 -13.30
C VAL A 123 -12.75 23.17 -12.74
N MET A 124 -12.64 22.78 -11.47
CA MET A 124 -11.35 22.46 -10.88
C MET A 124 -10.99 21.13 -11.53
N ALA A 125 -10.02 21.20 -12.45
CA ALA A 125 -9.48 20.08 -13.18
C ALA A 125 -9.42 18.89 -12.23
N VAL A 126 -10.20 17.86 -12.58
CA VAL A 126 -10.23 16.57 -11.90
C VAL A 126 -8.78 16.08 -11.92
N TYR A 127 -8.06 16.27 -10.81
CA TYR A 127 -6.88 15.48 -10.56
C TYR A 127 -7.41 14.07 -10.39
N VAL A 128 -7.33 13.33 -11.50
CA VAL A 128 -7.48 11.89 -11.57
C VAL A 128 -6.83 11.35 -10.30
N VAL A 129 -7.59 10.63 -9.49
CA VAL A 129 -7.05 9.79 -8.42
C VAL A 129 -6.35 8.62 -9.11
N SER A 130 -5.31 8.93 -9.88
CA SER A 130 -4.34 7.96 -10.34
C SER A 130 -3.59 7.51 -9.10
N PRO A 131 -3.35 6.20 -8.93
CA PRO A 131 -2.43 5.73 -7.90
C PRO A 131 -1.13 6.51 -8.06
N ARG A 132 -0.66 7.14 -6.97
CA ARG A 132 0.63 7.83 -6.96
C ARG A 132 1.69 6.87 -7.53
N PRO A 133 2.44 7.25 -8.59
CA PRO A 133 3.44 6.38 -9.19
C PRO A 133 4.54 5.97 -8.20
N GLU A 134 4.70 6.69 -7.09
CA GLU A 134 5.62 6.31 -6.01
C GLU A 134 5.27 4.96 -5.35
N LEU A 135 3.98 4.60 -5.26
CA LEU A 135 3.55 3.29 -4.72
C LEU A 135 3.78 2.16 -5.74
N THR A 136 3.64 2.45 -7.03
CA THR A 136 3.94 1.49 -8.12
C THR A 136 5.45 1.26 -8.22
N ALA A 137 6.26 2.31 -8.15
CA ALA A 137 7.72 2.24 -8.18
C ALA A 137 8.29 1.52 -6.94
N ALA A 138 7.73 1.72 -5.75
CA ALA A 138 8.15 1.00 -4.55
C ALA A 138 7.85 -0.51 -4.64
N ALA A 139 6.76 -0.89 -5.31
CA ALA A 139 6.48 -2.30 -5.61
C ALA A 139 7.46 -2.86 -6.67
N GLU A 140 7.74 -2.11 -7.74
CA GLU A 140 8.60 -2.57 -8.84
C GLU A 140 10.10 -2.66 -8.47
N VAL A 141 10.61 -1.74 -7.64
CA VAL A 141 12.03 -1.70 -7.24
C VAL A 141 12.39 -2.84 -6.27
N HIS A 142 11.42 -3.43 -5.55
CA HIS A 142 11.69 -4.51 -4.60
C HIS A 142 11.66 -5.92 -5.21
N PHE A 143 10.94 -6.13 -6.32
CA PHE A 143 10.92 -7.44 -7.00
C PHE A 143 12.17 -7.73 -7.85
N HIS A 144 12.97 -6.71 -8.20
CA HIS A 144 14.21 -6.89 -8.98
C HIS A 144 15.47 -7.19 -8.15
N ASN A 145 15.38 -7.21 -6.82
CA ASN A 145 16.50 -7.50 -5.92
C ASN A 145 16.33 -8.81 -5.12
N VAL A 146 15.40 -9.68 -5.53
CA VAL A 146 15.37 -11.05 -5.01
C VAL A 146 16.59 -11.78 -5.61
N PRO A 147 17.57 -12.22 -4.79
CA PRO A 147 18.68 -13.01 -5.32
C PRO A 147 18.10 -14.27 -5.95
N LYS A 148 18.35 -14.47 -7.24
CA LYS A 148 17.99 -15.69 -7.95
C LYS A 148 18.50 -16.88 -7.13
N THR A 149 17.58 -17.70 -6.65
CA THR A 149 17.93 -18.96 -5.99
C THR A 149 18.61 -19.87 -7.02
N ARG A 150 19.53 -20.69 -6.52
CA ARG A 150 20.49 -21.54 -7.25
C ARG A 150 19.88 -22.60 -8.19
N GLU A 151 18.56 -22.60 -8.39
CA GLU A 151 17.84 -23.60 -9.21
C GLU A 151 17.70 -23.21 -10.68
N GLU A 152 18.02 -21.97 -11.10
CA GLU A 152 17.95 -21.55 -12.52
C GLU A 152 19.25 -21.79 -13.34
N PHE A 153 20.27 -22.48 -12.79
CA PHE A 153 21.56 -22.71 -13.48
C PHE A 153 21.74 -24.12 -14.07
N LEU A 154 20.70 -24.95 -14.12
CA LEU A 154 20.77 -26.34 -14.61
C LEU A 154 19.72 -26.69 -15.68
N GLU A 155 19.39 -25.76 -16.57
CA GLU A 155 18.91 -26.04 -17.94
C GLU A 155 19.90 -25.49 -18.97
#